data_AF-A0A7S0QE26-F1
#
_entry.id   AF-A0A7S0QE26-F1
#
_cell.length_a   1.000
_cell.length_b   1.000
_cell.length_c   1.000
_cell.angle_alpha   90.00
_cell.angle_beta   90.00
_cell.angle_gamma   90.00
#
_symmetry.space_group_name_H-M   'P 1'
#
loop_
_entity.id
_entity.type
_entity.pdbx_description
1 polymer ?
#
loop_
_entity_poly.entity_id
_entity_poly.type
_entity_poly.pdbx_seq_one_letter_code
_entity_poly.pdbx_strand_id
1 'polypeptide(L)'
;TLAAGQWLVWNYQGERTVEHFVSEEAEHFPLNMERALMGRDFPELSVERRSLRVIKNILWPVLAALRDMHRVGIVHRDIKPANLLVAADGTRPAVKLIDLGAAVDLRTGVNFNPETGLLDPKYAPPEQLVVPQEVPRAPPSLVALIASPALWQLTSPDRFDTYSVGVMLLQMSIPQLRVNKELDRFKSQLADAGEDLGRWRADFGHEYDYALLDRHRGQGWDLARRLVRPRNIIQRGRWSASEAMGHAFFWPEQLKDLVFK
;
A
#
# COMPACT_ATOMS: atom_id res chain seq x y z
N THR A 1 -21.96 28.36 22.44
CA THR A 1 -20.70 28.02 23.14
C THR A 1 -20.58 26.51 23.09
N LEU A 2 -19.54 25.97 22.44
CA LEU A 2 -19.32 24.51 22.43
C LEU A 2 -19.09 24.06 23.88
N ALA A 3 -19.75 22.98 24.29
CA ALA A 3 -19.55 22.40 25.62
C ALA A 3 -18.07 22.00 25.82
N ALA A 4 -17.58 22.05 27.05
CA ALA A 4 -16.24 21.53 27.36
C ALA A 4 -16.19 20.03 27.00
N GLY A 5 -15.33 19.66 26.06
CA GLY A 5 -15.25 18.30 25.51
C GLY A 5 -14.16 18.20 24.44
N GLN A 6 -13.85 16.98 24.00
CA GLN A 6 -12.99 16.75 22.84
C GLN A 6 -13.80 16.90 21.56
N TRP A 7 -13.32 17.72 20.65
CA TRP A 7 -13.97 17.99 19.37
C TRP A 7 -13.09 17.48 18.24
N LEU A 8 -13.70 16.74 17.31
CA LEU A 8 -13.09 16.46 16.01
C LEU A 8 -13.12 17.75 15.20
N VAL A 9 -11.95 18.37 15.04
CA VAL A 9 -11.76 19.52 14.17
C VAL A 9 -11.12 19.01 12.87
N TRP A 10 -11.86 19.13 11.78
CA TRP A 10 -11.36 18.78 10.46
C TRP A 10 -10.51 19.93 9.93
N ASN A 11 -9.21 19.70 9.76
CA ASN A 11 -8.41 20.60 8.95
C ASN A 11 -8.60 20.21 7.49
N TYR A 12 -8.94 21.19 6.64
CA TYR A 12 -8.92 20.95 5.20
C TYR A 12 -7.50 20.56 4.80
N GLN A 13 -7.37 19.55 3.95
CA GLN A 13 -6.06 19.07 3.49
C GLN A 13 -5.97 19.04 1.97
N GLY A 14 -7.10 19.07 1.25
CA GLY A 14 -7.14 18.97 -0.19
C GLY A 14 -8.42 18.29 -0.64
N GLU A 15 -8.68 18.33 -1.95
CA GLU A 15 -9.84 17.68 -2.59
C GLU A 15 -9.45 16.48 -3.45
N ARG A 16 -8.18 16.40 -3.88
CA ARG A 16 -7.72 15.39 -4.84
C ARG A 16 -7.03 14.23 -4.16
N THR A 17 -7.44 13.02 -4.51
CA THR A 17 -6.81 11.78 -4.08
C THR A 17 -5.77 11.32 -5.12
N VAL A 18 -4.93 10.35 -4.78
CA VAL A 18 -4.00 9.75 -5.74
C VAL A 18 -4.76 9.08 -6.90
N GLU A 19 -5.96 8.54 -6.64
CA GLU A 19 -6.80 7.93 -7.68
C GLU A 19 -7.14 8.89 -8.81
N HIS A 20 -7.46 10.15 -8.49
CA HIS A 20 -7.74 11.17 -9.49
C HIS A 20 -6.60 11.30 -10.50
N PHE A 21 -5.35 11.33 -10.03
CA PHE A 21 -4.18 11.42 -10.89
C PHE A 21 -3.84 10.13 -11.64
N VAL A 22 -4.10 8.96 -11.03
CA VAL A 22 -3.81 7.65 -11.62
C VAL A 22 -4.80 7.29 -12.71
N SER A 23 -6.09 7.63 -12.53
CA SER A 23 -7.18 7.15 -13.38
C SER A 23 -7.71 8.21 -14.35
N GLU A 24 -7.97 9.45 -13.90
CA GLU A 24 -8.54 10.50 -14.74
C GLU A 24 -7.47 11.15 -15.64
N GLU A 25 -6.23 11.19 -15.17
CA GLU A 25 -5.07 11.77 -15.89
C GLU A 25 -4.01 10.70 -16.22
N ALA A 26 -4.43 9.45 -16.41
CA ALA A 26 -3.57 8.27 -16.51
C ALA A 26 -2.43 8.36 -17.54
N GLU A 27 -2.66 9.09 -18.65
CA GLU A 27 -1.69 9.31 -19.74
C GLU A 27 -0.43 10.05 -19.25
N HIS A 28 -0.59 11.00 -18.34
CA HIS A 28 0.49 11.86 -17.83
C HIS A 28 1.04 11.36 -16.49
N PHE A 29 0.44 10.32 -15.91
CA PHE A 29 0.91 9.71 -14.68
C PHE A 29 2.27 9.02 -14.88
N PRO A 30 3.21 9.11 -13.92
CA PRO A 30 3.12 9.81 -12.62
C PRO A 30 3.53 11.29 -12.64
N LEU A 31 3.95 11.85 -13.79
CA LEU A 31 4.55 13.18 -13.84
C LEU A 31 3.56 14.31 -13.55
N ASN A 32 2.28 14.11 -13.80
CA ASN A 32 1.21 15.04 -13.39
C ASN A 32 1.16 15.32 -11.87
N MET A 33 1.73 14.43 -11.05
CA MET A 33 1.84 14.62 -9.60
C MET A 33 3.16 15.24 -9.15
N GLU A 34 4.15 15.45 -10.03
CA GLU A 34 5.51 15.85 -9.61
C GLU A 34 5.48 17.19 -8.87
N ARG A 35 4.89 18.22 -9.49
CA ARG A 35 4.73 19.53 -8.86
C ARG A 35 3.90 19.46 -7.58
N ALA A 36 2.82 18.68 -7.60
CA ALA A 36 1.93 18.53 -6.46
C ALA A 36 2.62 17.88 -5.26
N LEU A 37 3.59 16.99 -5.46
CA LEU A 37 4.30 16.30 -4.36
C LEU A 37 5.62 16.96 -3.97
N MET A 38 6.26 17.69 -4.89
CA MET A 38 7.62 18.21 -4.70
C MET A 38 7.71 19.73 -4.77
N GLY A 39 6.60 20.42 -5.03
CA GLY A 39 6.50 21.88 -5.14
C GLY A 39 7.09 22.47 -6.42
N ARG A 40 7.78 21.66 -7.24
CA ARG A 40 8.39 22.05 -8.51
C ARG A 40 8.59 20.84 -9.40
N ASP A 41 8.85 21.12 -10.67
CA ASP A 41 9.26 20.14 -11.64
C ASP A 41 10.80 20.00 -11.67
N PHE A 42 11.28 18.84 -12.13
CA PHE A 42 12.72 18.52 -12.24
C PHE A 42 13.12 18.15 -13.69
N PRO A 43 12.99 19.07 -14.66
CA PRO A 43 13.28 18.80 -16.07
C PRO A 43 14.73 18.34 -16.35
N GLU A 44 15.65 18.60 -15.42
CA GLU A 44 17.04 18.14 -15.49
C GLU A 44 17.21 16.63 -15.27
N LEU A 45 16.18 15.93 -14.78
CA LEU A 45 16.19 14.48 -14.56
C LEU A 45 15.47 13.74 -15.69
N SER A 46 15.89 12.51 -15.98
CA SER A 46 15.17 11.66 -16.94
C SER A 46 13.73 11.39 -16.48
N VAL A 47 12.83 11.14 -17.44
CA VAL A 47 11.42 10.82 -17.19
C VAL A 47 11.28 9.68 -16.17
N GLU A 48 12.07 8.63 -16.29
CA GLU A 48 11.99 7.47 -15.39
C GLU A 48 12.47 7.80 -13.97
N ARG A 49 13.49 8.64 -13.83
CA ARG A 49 13.99 9.09 -12.52
C ARG A 49 12.93 9.93 -11.81
N ARG A 50 12.30 10.86 -12.54
CA ARG A 50 11.19 11.68 -12.04
C ARG A 50 10.01 10.81 -11.63
N SER A 51 9.64 9.86 -12.49
CA SER A 51 8.54 8.91 -12.25
C SER A 51 8.76 8.07 -11.00
N LEU A 52 9.93 7.46 -10.84
CA LEU A 52 10.28 6.71 -9.63
C LEU A 52 10.28 7.59 -8.39
N ARG A 53 10.71 8.85 -8.51
CA ARG A 53 10.71 9.79 -7.39
C ARG A 53 9.27 10.10 -6.94
N VAL A 54 8.35 10.32 -7.86
CA VAL A 54 6.92 10.49 -7.54
C VAL A 54 6.38 9.25 -6.82
N ILE A 55 6.56 8.07 -7.40
CA ILE A 55 6.06 6.80 -6.83
C ILE A 55 6.61 6.57 -5.42
N LYS A 56 7.91 6.81 -5.19
CA LYS A 56 8.51 6.72 -3.85
C LYS A 56 7.92 7.73 -2.87
N ASN A 57 7.62 8.96 -3.31
CA ASN A 57 6.98 9.99 -2.47
C ASN A 57 5.50 9.70 -2.15
N ILE A 58 4.85 8.81 -2.91
CA ILE A 58 3.53 8.29 -2.58
C ILE A 58 3.65 7.12 -1.61
N LEU A 59 4.48 6.11 -1.93
CA LEU A 59 4.57 4.86 -1.17
C LEU A 59 5.20 5.03 0.22
N TRP A 60 6.20 5.89 0.35
CA TRP A 60 6.91 6.04 1.62
C TRP A 60 6.02 6.57 2.76
N PRO A 61 5.25 7.66 2.59
CA PRO A 61 4.30 8.11 3.61
C PRO A 61 3.24 7.05 3.96
N VAL A 62 2.75 6.30 2.98
CA VAL A 62 1.76 5.22 3.20
C VAL A 62 2.36 4.12 4.08
N LEU A 63 3.54 3.62 3.73
CA LEU A 63 4.23 2.61 4.53
C LEU A 63 4.57 3.12 5.93
N ALA A 64 4.95 4.39 6.08
CA ALA A 64 5.22 4.99 7.38
C ALA A 64 3.95 5.07 8.25
N ALA A 65 2.82 5.49 7.68
CA ALA A 65 1.53 5.53 8.37
C ALA A 65 1.09 4.12 8.79
N LEU A 66 1.18 3.15 7.88
CA LEU A 66 0.87 1.74 8.17
C LEU A 66 1.74 1.19 9.30
N ARG A 67 3.06 1.40 9.25
CA ARG A 67 3.98 1.01 10.32
C ARG A 67 3.51 1.54 11.68
N ASP A 68 3.10 2.79 11.74
CA ASP A 68 2.72 3.44 13.00
C ASP A 68 1.34 2.96 13.49
N MET A 69 0.38 2.71 12.60
CA MET A 69 -0.91 2.06 12.91
C MET A 69 -0.72 0.61 13.40
N HIS A 70 0.09 -0.16 12.67
CA HIS A 70 0.39 -1.56 12.97
C HIS A 70 1.07 -1.70 14.34
N ARG A 71 1.95 -0.78 14.72
CA ARG A 71 2.58 -0.74 16.06
C ARG A 71 1.59 -0.60 17.20
N VAL A 72 0.47 0.09 16.96
CA VAL A 72 -0.59 0.24 17.96
C VAL A 72 -1.71 -0.79 17.81
N GLY A 73 -1.57 -1.78 16.92
CA GLY A 73 -2.50 -2.88 16.77
C GLY A 73 -3.68 -2.61 15.82
N ILE A 74 -3.62 -1.53 15.05
CA ILE A 74 -4.66 -1.15 14.10
C ILE A 74 -4.28 -1.63 12.71
N VAL A 75 -5.19 -2.30 12.00
CA VAL A 75 -5.06 -2.68 10.58
C VAL A 75 -6.08 -1.90 9.77
N HIS A 76 -5.66 -1.26 8.67
CA HIS A 76 -6.52 -0.33 7.93
C HIS A 76 -7.54 -1.03 7.05
N ARG A 77 -7.16 -2.11 6.37
CA ARG A 77 -7.96 -2.97 5.48
C ARG A 77 -8.47 -2.38 4.17
N ASP A 78 -8.30 -1.10 3.92
CA ASP A 78 -8.78 -0.44 2.69
C ASP A 78 -7.72 0.51 2.13
N ILE A 79 -6.52 -0.02 1.90
CA ILE A 79 -5.41 0.74 1.32
C ILE A 79 -5.56 0.77 -0.20
N LYS A 80 -5.82 1.95 -0.76
CA LYS A 80 -5.98 2.17 -2.20
C LYS A 80 -5.78 3.64 -2.56
N PRO A 81 -5.53 3.99 -3.84
CA PRO A 81 -5.33 5.37 -4.27
C PRO A 81 -6.46 6.34 -3.88
N ALA A 82 -7.71 5.86 -3.80
CA ALA A 82 -8.86 6.66 -3.40
C ALA A 82 -8.76 7.15 -1.94
N ASN A 83 -8.08 6.39 -1.08
CA ASN A 83 -7.91 6.70 0.34
C ASN A 83 -6.59 7.43 0.61
N LEU A 84 -5.96 7.99 -0.42
CA LEU A 84 -4.72 8.74 -0.32
C LEU A 84 -4.94 10.17 -0.76
N LEU A 85 -5.10 11.07 0.19
CA LEU A 85 -5.30 12.49 -0.08
C LEU A 85 -3.97 13.18 -0.40
N VAL A 86 -3.95 13.99 -1.46
CA VAL A 86 -2.80 14.82 -1.80
C VAL A 86 -2.94 16.16 -1.07
N ALA A 87 -2.12 16.35 -0.04
CA ALA A 87 -2.20 17.53 0.81
C ALA A 87 -1.70 18.77 0.06
N ALA A 88 -2.60 19.75 -0.13
CA ALA A 88 -2.31 21.01 -0.82
C ALA A 88 -1.79 22.11 0.13
N ASP A 89 -2.00 21.97 1.45
CA ASP A 89 -1.71 23.01 2.44
C ASP A 89 -0.67 22.57 3.51
N GLY A 90 0.46 23.28 3.53
CA GLY A 90 1.53 23.07 4.50
C GLY A 90 2.90 23.49 3.97
N THR A 91 3.91 23.48 4.82
CA THR A 91 5.29 23.83 4.44
C THR A 91 5.91 22.84 3.43
N ARG A 92 5.29 21.67 3.21
CA ARG A 92 5.70 20.64 2.25
C ARG A 92 4.47 19.86 1.75
N PRO A 93 4.36 19.59 0.44
CA PRO A 93 3.32 18.71 -0.07
C PRO A 93 3.53 17.26 0.42
N ALA A 94 2.43 16.55 0.69
CA ALA A 94 2.48 15.20 1.24
C ALA A 94 1.27 14.36 0.83
N VAL A 95 1.46 13.04 0.75
CA VAL A 95 0.34 12.09 0.69
C VAL A 95 -0.10 11.76 2.10
N LYS A 96 -1.41 11.81 2.36
CA LYS A 96 -2.02 11.48 3.65
C LYS A 96 -3.00 10.33 3.47
N LEU A 97 -2.84 9.30 4.28
CA LEU A 97 -3.80 8.20 4.37
C LEU A 97 -5.06 8.69 5.09
N ILE A 98 -6.22 8.46 4.49
CA ILE A 98 -7.54 8.82 5.01
C ILE A 98 -8.43 7.57 5.06
N ASP A 99 -9.62 7.74 5.65
CA ASP A 99 -10.69 6.73 5.74
C ASP A 99 -10.35 5.48 6.56
N LEU A 100 -10.56 5.59 7.88
CA LEU A 100 -10.47 4.47 8.82
C LEU A 100 -11.81 3.73 8.98
N GLY A 101 -12.78 3.93 8.08
CA GLY A 101 -14.11 3.31 8.19
C GLY A 101 -14.07 1.78 8.14
N ALA A 102 -13.09 1.22 7.43
CA ALA A 102 -12.82 -0.20 7.40
C ALA A 102 -11.77 -0.65 8.43
N ALA A 103 -11.17 0.23 9.22
CA ALA A 103 -10.08 -0.15 10.11
C ALA A 103 -10.55 -0.99 11.30
N VAL A 104 -9.67 -1.86 11.78
CA VAL A 104 -9.91 -2.75 12.92
C VAL A 104 -8.83 -2.60 13.98
N ASP A 105 -9.22 -2.56 15.24
CA ASP A 105 -8.30 -2.57 16.39
C ASP A 105 -8.26 -3.98 16.99
N LEU A 106 -7.14 -4.68 16.79
CA LEU A 106 -6.97 -6.06 17.26
C LEU A 106 -6.59 -6.15 18.74
N ARG A 107 -6.33 -5.04 19.43
CA ARG A 107 -6.08 -5.03 20.88
C ARG A 107 -7.38 -4.93 21.66
N THR A 108 -8.32 -4.12 21.16
CA THR A 108 -9.61 -3.88 21.83
C THR A 108 -10.74 -4.69 21.22
N GLY A 109 -10.58 -5.22 20.00
CA GLY A 109 -11.62 -5.92 19.24
C GLY A 109 -12.62 -5.00 18.55
N VAL A 110 -12.41 -3.68 18.59
CA VAL A 110 -13.30 -2.70 17.93
C VAL A 110 -13.28 -2.92 16.42
N ASN A 111 -14.48 -2.96 15.82
CA ASN A 111 -14.72 -3.22 14.40
C ASN A 111 -14.17 -4.56 13.88
N PHE A 112 -13.85 -5.51 14.78
CA PHE A 112 -13.44 -6.85 14.38
C PHE A 112 -14.67 -7.71 14.09
N ASN A 113 -14.95 -7.93 12.81
CA ASN A 113 -15.87 -8.96 12.36
C ASN A 113 -15.13 -9.98 11.47
N PRO A 114 -14.94 -11.24 11.91
CA PRO A 114 -14.27 -12.27 11.12
C PRO A 114 -15.10 -12.73 9.91
N GLU A 115 -16.39 -12.39 9.83
CA GLU A 115 -17.33 -12.85 8.81
C GLU A 115 -17.62 -11.80 7.73
N THR A 116 -17.20 -10.53 7.90
CA THR A 116 -17.46 -9.46 6.94
C THR A 116 -16.19 -8.70 6.57
N GLY A 117 -15.79 -8.82 5.30
CA GLY A 117 -14.79 -7.96 4.67
C GLY A 117 -15.47 -6.98 3.73
N LEU A 118 -15.84 -5.78 4.21
CA LEU A 118 -16.00 -4.65 3.30
C LEU A 118 -14.60 -4.30 2.82
N LEU A 119 -14.23 -4.84 1.67
CA LEU A 119 -12.92 -4.69 1.06
C LEU A 119 -13.10 -4.33 -0.41
N ASP A 120 -12.20 -3.49 -0.92
CA ASP A 120 -12.10 -3.29 -2.36
C ASP A 120 -11.38 -4.49 -3.00
N PRO A 121 -12.06 -5.33 -3.80
CA PRO A 121 -11.48 -6.55 -4.34
C PRO A 121 -10.25 -6.29 -5.25
N LYS A 122 -10.11 -5.08 -5.79
CA LYS A 122 -8.97 -4.70 -6.63
C LYS A 122 -7.65 -4.69 -5.86
N TYR A 123 -7.70 -4.28 -4.60
CA TYR A 123 -6.51 -4.10 -3.76
C TYR A 123 -6.44 -5.12 -2.61
N ALA A 124 -7.52 -5.85 -2.36
CA ALA A 124 -7.57 -6.87 -1.33
C ALA A 124 -6.64 -8.05 -1.64
N PRO A 125 -6.00 -8.63 -0.60
CA PRO A 125 -5.23 -9.86 -0.73
C PRO A 125 -6.16 -11.09 -0.92
N PRO A 126 -5.64 -12.21 -1.46
CA PRO A 126 -6.44 -13.41 -1.76
C PRO A 126 -7.12 -14.02 -0.53
N GLU A 127 -6.51 -13.92 0.64
CA GLU A 127 -7.09 -14.46 1.87
C GLU A 127 -8.36 -13.72 2.34
N GLN A 128 -8.65 -12.52 1.81
CA GLN A 128 -9.81 -11.64 2.09
C GLN A 128 -10.09 -11.32 3.58
N LEU A 129 -9.37 -11.93 4.52
CA LEU A 129 -9.56 -11.81 5.95
C LEU A 129 -8.24 -11.43 6.60
N VAL A 130 -8.28 -10.48 7.54
CA VAL A 130 -7.10 -10.04 8.30
C VAL A 130 -6.58 -11.14 9.22
N VAL A 131 -7.50 -11.92 9.77
CA VAL A 131 -7.23 -13.04 10.65
C VAL A 131 -7.99 -14.27 10.11
N PRO A 132 -7.39 -15.47 10.10
CA PRO A 132 -8.07 -16.69 9.65
C PRO A 132 -9.38 -16.95 10.43
N GLN A 133 -10.39 -17.57 9.79
CA GLN A 133 -11.70 -17.85 10.41
C GLN A 133 -11.60 -18.80 11.61
N GLU A 134 -10.54 -19.61 11.66
CA GLU A 134 -10.28 -20.52 12.77
C GLU A 134 -9.91 -19.79 14.06
N VAL A 135 -9.66 -18.48 14.01
CA VAL A 135 -9.43 -17.67 15.22
C VAL A 135 -10.78 -17.29 15.83
N PRO A 136 -11.05 -17.68 17.10
CA PRO A 136 -12.31 -17.37 17.76
C PRO A 136 -12.55 -15.86 17.86
N ARG A 137 -13.84 -15.47 17.95
CA ARG A 137 -14.24 -14.08 18.18
C ARG A 137 -13.50 -13.49 19.37
N ALA A 138 -13.18 -12.20 19.29
CA ALA A 138 -12.39 -11.52 20.30
C ALA A 138 -12.99 -11.78 21.71
N PRO A 139 -12.21 -12.32 22.66
CA PRO A 139 -12.67 -12.51 24.03
C PRO A 139 -12.89 -11.14 24.71
N PRO A 140 -13.46 -11.07 25.93
CA PRO A 140 -13.64 -9.81 26.65
C PRO A 140 -12.35 -8.96 26.64
N SER A 141 -12.49 -7.63 26.58
CA SER A 141 -11.41 -6.69 26.26
C SER A 141 -10.10 -6.90 27.02
N LEU A 142 -10.16 -7.26 28.30
CA LEU A 142 -8.98 -7.58 29.11
C LEU A 142 -8.25 -8.83 28.63
N VAL A 143 -8.98 -9.88 28.26
CA VAL A 143 -8.42 -11.13 27.72
C VAL A 143 -7.89 -10.91 26.31
N ALA A 144 -8.59 -10.13 25.48
CA ALA A 144 -8.14 -9.77 24.15
C ALA A 144 -6.81 -9.00 24.21
N LEU A 145 -6.67 -8.06 25.13
CA LEU A 145 -5.44 -7.29 25.34
C LEU A 145 -4.24 -8.18 25.73
N ILE A 146 -4.46 -9.21 26.53
CA ILE A 146 -3.40 -10.15 26.94
C ILE A 146 -3.01 -11.06 25.77
N ALA A 147 -3.99 -11.54 25.01
CA ALA A 147 -3.75 -12.46 23.89
C ALA A 147 -3.26 -11.75 22.62
N SER A 148 -3.48 -10.44 22.46
CA SER A 148 -3.25 -9.71 21.21
C SER A 148 -1.81 -9.77 20.70
N PRO A 149 -0.74 -9.70 21.53
CA PRO A 149 0.63 -9.76 21.01
C PRO A 149 0.98 -11.14 20.42
N ALA A 150 0.47 -12.21 21.04
CA ALA A 150 0.66 -13.57 20.53
C ALA A 150 -0.14 -13.78 19.24
N LEU A 151 -1.40 -13.31 19.21
CA LEU A 151 -2.23 -13.37 18.01
C LEU A 151 -1.60 -12.61 16.84
N TRP A 152 -1.03 -11.43 17.10
CA TRP A 152 -0.34 -10.63 16.09
C TRP A 152 0.85 -11.37 15.49
N GLN A 153 1.67 -12.03 16.34
CA GLN A 153 2.80 -12.82 15.86
C GLN A 153 2.37 -14.05 15.08
N LEU A 154 1.28 -14.71 15.50
CA LEU A 154 0.77 -15.92 14.85
C LEU A 154 0.15 -15.60 13.48
N THR A 155 -0.61 -14.52 13.39
CA THR A 155 -1.43 -14.20 12.21
C THR A 155 -0.80 -13.15 11.30
N SER A 156 0.14 -12.36 11.82
CA SER A 156 0.80 -11.22 11.13
C SER A 156 -0.21 -10.38 10.33
N PRO A 157 -1.21 -9.80 11.01
CA PRO A 157 -2.35 -9.14 10.37
C PRO A 157 -1.95 -7.83 9.68
N ASP A 158 -0.82 -7.22 10.07
CA ASP A 158 -0.19 -6.07 9.42
C ASP A 158 0.12 -6.32 7.94
N ARG A 159 0.44 -7.57 7.58
CA ARG A 159 0.77 -7.96 6.22
C ARG A 159 -0.44 -7.88 5.28
N PHE A 160 -1.66 -7.76 5.83
CA PHE A 160 -2.85 -7.55 5.02
C PHE A 160 -2.75 -6.25 4.20
N ASP A 161 -2.44 -5.13 4.86
CA ASP A 161 -2.36 -3.80 4.23
C ASP A 161 -1.18 -3.69 3.26
N THR A 162 -0.08 -4.39 3.52
CA THR A 162 1.13 -4.29 2.68
C THR A 162 0.96 -4.98 1.32
N TYR A 163 0.02 -5.93 1.18
CA TYR A 163 -0.35 -6.47 -0.12
C TYR A 163 -0.90 -5.38 -1.03
N SER A 164 -1.85 -4.61 -0.51
CA SER A 164 -2.48 -3.50 -1.25
C SER A 164 -1.47 -2.46 -1.68
N VAL A 165 -0.45 -2.17 -0.84
CA VAL A 165 0.69 -1.32 -1.22
C VAL A 165 1.48 -1.91 -2.40
N GLY A 166 1.65 -3.23 -2.43
CA GLY A 166 2.27 -3.91 -3.57
C GLY A 166 1.46 -3.79 -4.86
N VAL A 167 0.14 -3.94 -4.79
CA VAL A 167 -0.77 -3.73 -5.93
C VAL A 167 -0.70 -2.27 -6.42
N MET A 168 -0.67 -1.29 -5.51
CA MET A 168 -0.49 0.11 -5.89
C MET A 168 0.87 0.36 -6.57
N LEU A 169 1.96 -0.25 -6.08
CA LEU A 169 3.27 -0.12 -6.72
C LEU A 169 3.22 -0.63 -8.16
N LEU A 170 2.57 -1.77 -8.41
CA LEU A 170 2.36 -2.29 -9.77
C LEU A 170 1.52 -1.33 -10.61
N GLN A 171 0.36 -0.91 -10.12
CA GLN A 171 -0.56 -0.01 -10.82
C GLN A 171 0.11 1.31 -11.23
N MET A 172 0.88 1.91 -10.33
CA MET A 172 1.57 3.16 -10.60
C MET A 172 2.73 3.00 -11.58
N SER A 173 3.41 1.84 -11.54
CA SER A 173 4.64 1.61 -12.31
C SER A 173 4.39 1.00 -13.69
N ILE A 174 3.26 0.33 -13.90
CA ILE A 174 2.87 -0.33 -15.15
C ILE A 174 1.70 0.46 -15.76
N PRO A 175 1.91 1.24 -16.83
CA PRO A 175 0.89 2.11 -17.42
C PRO A 175 -0.44 1.43 -17.72
N GLN A 176 -0.39 0.19 -18.23
CA GLN A 176 -1.56 -0.59 -18.61
C GLN A 176 -2.46 -0.91 -17.40
N LEU A 177 -1.92 -1.00 -16.18
CA LEU A 177 -2.69 -1.33 -14.98
C LEU A 177 -3.46 -0.14 -14.38
N ARG A 178 -3.22 1.09 -14.86
CA ARG A 178 -3.89 2.30 -14.35
C ARG A 178 -5.38 2.34 -14.67
N VAL A 179 -5.81 1.56 -15.67
CA VAL A 179 -7.21 1.41 -16.04
C VAL A 179 -7.86 0.35 -15.15
N ASN A 180 -8.97 0.71 -14.50
CA ASN A 180 -9.66 -0.15 -13.53
C ASN A 180 -10.00 -1.55 -14.07
N LYS A 181 -10.39 -1.67 -15.35
CA LYS A 181 -10.70 -2.94 -16.00
C LYS A 181 -9.46 -3.83 -16.18
N GLU A 182 -8.32 -3.23 -16.52
CA GLU A 182 -7.06 -3.98 -16.65
C GLU A 182 -6.52 -4.39 -15.28
N LEU A 183 -6.76 -3.59 -14.24
CA LEU A 183 -6.45 -3.98 -12.87
C LEU A 183 -7.29 -5.20 -12.42
N ASP A 184 -8.58 -5.25 -12.77
CA ASP A 184 -9.43 -6.43 -12.52
C ASP A 184 -8.92 -7.65 -13.28
N ARG A 185 -8.54 -7.47 -14.55
CA ARG A 185 -7.96 -8.53 -15.38
C ARG A 185 -6.66 -9.06 -14.77
N PHE A 186 -5.77 -8.17 -14.32
CA PHE A 186 -4.55 -8.51 -13.60
C PHE A 186 -4.85 -9.36 -12.36
N LYS A 187 -5.82 -8.96 -11.54
CA LYS A 187 -6.20 -9.71 -10.33
C LYS A 187 -6.68 -11.12 -10.66
N SER A 188 -7.50 -11.29 -11.68
CA SER A 188 -7.94 -12.63 -12.13
C SER A 188 -6.76 -13.46 -12.65
N GLN A 189 -5.89 -12.88 -13.48
CA GLN A 189 -4.70 -13.57 -13.99
C GLN A 189 -3.70 -13.95 -12.89
N LEU A 190 -3.54 -13.10 -11.88
CA LEU A 190 -2.69 -13.38 -10.73
C LEU A 190 -3.24 -14.56 -9.92
N ALA A 191 -4.56 -14.65 -9.75
CA ALA A 191 -5.21 -15.79 -9.13
C ALA A 191 -4.98 -17.08 -9.95
N ASP A 192 -5.11 -17.03 -11.28
CA ASP A 192 -4.82 -18.16 -12.18
C ASP A 192 -3.35 -18.61 -12.10
N ALA A 193 -2.43 -17.66 -11.87
CA ALA A 193 -1.02 -17.91 -11.63
C ALA A 193 -0.71 -18.39 -10.19
N GLY A 194 -1.71 -18.62 -9.34
CA GLY A 194 -1.53 -19.06 -7.96
C GLY A 194 -0.98 -17.99 -7.02
N GLU A 195 -1.31 -16.72 -7.27
CA GLU A 195 -0.84 -15.54 -6.51
C GLU A 195 0.69 -15.35 -6.53
N ASP A 196 1.37 -15.89 -7.55
CA ASP A 196 2.80 -15.70 -7.80
C ASP A 196 3.03 -14.68 -8.92
N LEU A 197 3.58 -13.51 -8.58
CA LEU A 197 3.87 -12.46 -9.55
C LEU A 197 4.90 -12.86 -10.62
N GLY A 198 5.86 -13.73 -10.28
CA GLY A 198 6.87 -14.21 -11.23
C GLY A 198 6.24 -15.08 -12.29
N ARG A 199 5.36 -16.00 -11.86
CA ARG A 199 4.57 -16.84 -12.76
C ARG A 199 3.57 -16.02 -13.58
N TRP A 200 2.86 -15.09 -12.94
CA TRP A 200 1.96 -14.17 -13.66
C TRP A 200 2.70 -13.41 -14.77
N ARG A 201 3.89 -12.87 -14.48
CA ARG A 201 4.70 -12.16 -15.47
C ARG A 201 5.16 -13.06 -16.62
N ALA A 202 5.44 -14.34 -16.36
CA ALA A 202 5.80 -15.30 -17.39
C ALA A 202 4.61 -15.70 -18.28
N ASP A 203 3.45 -15.94 -17.67
CA ASP A 203 2.26 -16.49 -18.34
C ASP A 203 1.44 -15.40 -19.06
N PHE A 204 1.31 -14.21 -18.44
CA PHE A 204 0.44 -13.12 -18.90
C PHE A 204 1.17 -11.79 -19.14
N GLY A 205 2.42 -11.69 -18.68
CA GLY A 205 3.10 -10.41 -18.53
C GLY A 205 3.66 -9.77 -19.81
N HIS A 206 3.58 -10.42 -20.97
CA HIS A 206 4.31 -10.03 -22.17
C HIS A 206 3.88 -8.68 -22.79
N GLU A 207 2.65 -8.22 -22.52
CA GLU A 207 2.11 -6.95 -23.06
C GLU A 207 2.33 -5.73 -22.15
N TYR A 208 2.89 -5.94 -20.96
CA TYR A 208 3.04 -4.91 -19.94
C TYR A 208 4.41 -4.24 -19.97
N ASP A 209 4.44 -2.94 -19.68
CA ASP A 209 5.70 -2.19 -19.58
C ASP A 209 6.23 -2.21 -18.13
N TYR A 210 7.38 -2.85 -17.94
CA TYR A 210 8.07 -2.96 -16.64
C TYR A 210 9.27 -2.02 -16.50
N ALA A 211 9.49 -1.10 -17.45
CA ALA A 211 10.70 -0.29 -17.53
C ALA A 211 11.03 0.42 -16.20
N LEU A 212 10.02 0.89 -15.45
CA LEU A 212 10.21 1.50 -14.13
C LEU A 212 10.58 0.47 -13.04
N LEU A 213 9.93 -0.70 -13.04
CA LEU A 213 10.14 -1.75 -12.03
C LEU A 213 11.48 -2.47 -12.19
N ASP A 214 11.95 -2.60 -13.44
CA ASP A 214 13.19 -3.30 -13.79
C ASP A 214 14.46 -2.43 -13.61
N ARG A 215 14.30 -1.13 -13.34
CA ARG A 215 15.45 -0.25 -13.05
C ARG A 215 16.22 -0.70 -11.82
N HIS A 216 17.51 -0.36 -11.81
CA HIS A 216 18.44 -0.67 -10.72
C HIS A 216 18.47 -2.16 -10.37
N ARG A 217 18.58 -3.01 -11.41
CA ARG A 217 18.57 -4.48 -11.29
C ARG A 217 17.24 -5.02 -10.73
N GLY A 218 16.11 -4.44 -11.14
CA GLY A 218 14.79 -4.94 -10.77
C GLY A 218 14.37 -4.67 -9.33
N GLN A 219 14.87 -3.63 -8.67
CA GLN A 219 14.50 -3.33 -7.28
C GLN A 219 13.01 -3.04 -7.10
N GLY A 220 12.37 -2.38 -8.06
CA GLY A 220 10.92 -2.15 -8.00
C GLY A 220 10.14 -3.45 -8.11
N TRP A 221 10.53 -4.30 -9.07
CA TRP A 221 9.96 -5.64 -9.25
C TRP A 221 10.14 -6.53 -8.02
N ASP A 222 11.35 -6.52 -7.43
CA ASP A 222 11.69 -7.31 -6.27
C ASP A 222 10.89 -6.89 -5.01
N LEU A 223 10.66 -5.59 -4.84
CA LEU A 223 9.75 -5.09 -3.80
C LEU A 223 8.32 -5.56 -4.04
N ALA A 224 7.82 -5.45 -5.28
CA ALA A 224 6.46 -5.88 -5.63
C ALA A 224 6.25 -7.37 -5.31
N ARG A 225 7.19 -8.27 -5.67
CA ARG A 225 7.12 -9.71 -5.34
C ARG A 225 7.08 -10.02 -3.85
N ARG A 226 7.68 -9.17 -3.02
CA ARG A 226 7.68 -9.37 -1.56
C ARG A 226 6.41 -8.87 -0.89
N LEU A 227 5.70 -7.94 -1.52
CA LEU A 227 4.43 -7.39 -1.06
C LEU A 227 3.23 -8.16 -1.60
N VAL A 228 3.25 -8.52 -2.89
CA VAL A 228 2.19 -9.25 -3.57
C VAL A 228 2.55 -10.73 -3.61
N ARG A 229 2.26 -11.40 -2.51
CA ARG A 229 2.36 -12.85 -2.38
C ARG A 229 1.32 -13.33 -1.38
N PRO A 230 0.81 -14.57 -1.51
CA PRO A 230 -0.11 -15.11 -0.53
C PRO A 230 0.60 -15.21 0.83
N ARG A 231 -0.18 -15.03 1.90
CA ARG A 231 0.25 -15.41 3.24
C ARG A 231 -0.61 -16.58 3.71
N ASN A 232 0.00 -17.51 4.41
CA ASN A 232 -0.72 -18.49 5.21
C ASN A 232 0.00 -18.67 6.54
N ILE A 233 -0.55 -19.48 7.44
CA ILE A 233 -0.02 -19.69 8.80
C ILE A 233 1.46 -20.12 8.78
N ILE A 234 1.88 -20.80 7.71
CA ILE A 234 3.24 -21.34 7.51
C ILE A 234 4.11 -20.35 6.69
N GLN A 235 3.54 -19.77 5.63
CA GLN A 235 4.18 -18.81 4.74
C GLN A 235 3.82 -17.40 5.17
N ARG A 236 4.44 -16.95 6.27
CA ARG A 236 4.36 -15.54 6.68
C ARG A 236 4.92 -14.58 5.62
N GLY A 237 5.74 -15.08 4.69
CA GLY A 237 6.76 -14.38 3.88
C GLY A 237 6.42 -13.09 3.10
N ARG A 238 5.19 -12.56 3.17
CA ARG A 238 4.89 -11.17 2.74
C ARG A 238 5.57 -10.17 3.67
N TRP A 239 6.21 -9.13 3.17
CA TRP A 239 6.89 -8.15 4.03
C TRP A 239 5.92 -7.22 4.76
N SER A 240 6.24 -6.92 6.02
CA SER A 240 5.63 -5.86 6.82
C SER A 240 6.00 -4.48 6.28
N ALA A 241 5.31 -3.44 6.74
CA ALA A 241 5.60 -2.07 6.32
C ALA A 241 7.04 -1.65 6.70
N SER A 242 7.53 -2.09 7.86
CA SER A 242 8.91 -1.81 8.30
C SER A 242 9.95 -2.49 7.41
N GLU A 243 9.75 -3.76 7.05
CA GLU A 243 10.64 -4.49 6.14
C GLU A 243 10.65 -3.85 4.74
N ALA A 244 9.48 -3.45 4.23
CA ALA A 244 9.35 -2.77 2.94
C ALA A 244 10.07 -1.42 2.90
N MET A 245 9.99 -0.61 3.96
CA MET A 245 10.71 0.67 4.06
C MET A 245 12.23 0.48 4.06
N GLY A 246 12.73 -0.64 4.60
CA GLY A 246 14.16 -0.97 4.57
C GLY A 246 14.69 -1.40 3.21
N HIS A 247 13.82 -1.59 2.21
CA HIS A 247 14.19 -2.12 0.91
C HIS A 247 15.03 -1.15 0.06
N ALA A 248 15.95 -1.71 -0.74
CA ALA A 248 16.85 -0.95 -1.61
C ALA A 248 16.14 -0.03 -2.61
N PHE A 249 14.91 -0.34 -2.97
CA PHE A 249 14.06 0.52 -3.81
C PHE A 249 14.03 1.98 -3.29
N PHE A 250 13.91 2.17 -1.97
CA PHE A 250 13.81 3.48 -1.32
C PHE A 250 15.17 4.13 -1.04
N TRP A 251 16.30 3.45 -1.27
CA TRP A 251 17.60 4.06 -1.05
C TRP A 251 17.86 5.24 -2.00
N PRO A 252 18.59 6.27 -1.55
CA PRO A 252 19.17 7.28 -2.42
C PRO A 252 20.00 6.64 -3.53
N GLU A 253 19.93 7.23 -4.73
CA GLU A 253 20.63 6.70 -5.91
C GLU A 253 22.14 6.63 -5.71
N GLN A 254 22.73 7.59 -4.99
CA GLN A 254 24.16 7.59 -4.67
C GLN A 254 24.61 6.35 -3.89
N LEU A 255 23.75 5.83 -3.00
CA LEU A 255 24.04 4.60 -2.25
C LEU A 255 23.92 3.36 -3.14
N LYS A 256 23.02 3.36 -4.12
CA LYS A 256 22.87 2.23 -5.05
C LYS A 256 24.09 2.09 -5.94
N ASP A 257 24.62 3.20 -6.44
CA ASP A 257 25.82 3.21 -7.28
C ASP A 257 27.09 2.77 -6.52
N LEU A 258 27.08 2.83 -5.18
CA LEU A 258 28.17 2.34 -4.34
C LEU A 258 28.05 0.85 -4.01
N VAL A 259 26.84 0.39 -3.70
CA VAL A 259 26.59 -1.00 -3.27
C VAL A 259 26.53 -1.97 -4.46
N PHE A 260 26.07 -1.52 -5.62
CA PHE A 260 25.83 -2.38 -6.79
C PHE A 260 26.80 -2.11 -7.97
N LYS A 261 27.96 -1.51 -7.69
CA LYS A 261 29.09 -1.47 -8.63
C LYS A 261 29.74 -2.85 -8.77
#